data_AF-A0A3M0XIH6-F1
#
_entry.id   AF-A0A3M0XIH6-F1
#
_cell.length_a   1.000
_cell.length_b   1.000
_cell.length_c   1.000
_cell.angle_alpha   90.00
_cell.angle_beta   90.00
_cell.angle_gamma   90.00
#
_symmetry.space_group_name_H-M   'P 1'
#
loop_
_entity.id
_entity.type
_entity.pdbx_description
1 polymer ?
#
loop_
_entity_poly.entity_id
_entity_poly.type
_entity_poly.pdbx_seq_one_letter_code
_entity_poly.pdbx_strand_id
1 'polypeptide(L)'
;MEKRRVLLLCVNSLLGESLEQLLKQLEDVQLVGPWSLDADVLSRLPEVVPDIVLVVHGNEEPDRLAPLTSQMLERYPNLPIVQIGLQENVIRVYASRTVPARSADLIDVIRSL
;
A
#
# COMPACT_ATOMS: atom_id res chain seq x y z
N MET A 1 -10.00 -19.54 5.97
CA MET A 1 -8.83 -18.71 5.61
C MET A 1 -9.07 -17.34 6.20
N GLU A 2 -8.07 -16.72 6.82
CA GLU A 2 -8.20 -15.32 7.26
C GLU A 2 -8.25 -14.42 6.03
N LYS A 3 -9.21 -13.47 6.03
CA LYS A 3 -9.33 -12.50 4.95
C LYS A 3 -8.21 -11.48 5.06
N ARG A 4 -7.60 -11.13 3.93
CA ARG A 4 -6.58 -10.08 3.86
C ARG A 4 -7.24 -8.71 4.01
N ARG A 5 -6.82 -7.93 5.00
CA ARG A 5 -7.35 -6.59 5.29
C ARG A 5 -6.71 -5.55 4.37
N VAL A 6 -7.45 -5.06 3.40
CA VAL A 6 -6.95 -4.08 2.41
C VAL A 6 -7.45 -2.70 2.79
N LEU A 7 -6.54 -1.75 3.02
CA LEU A 7 -6.90 -0.34 3.11
C LEU A 7 -6.77 0.29 1.72
N LEU A 8 -7.85 0.87 1.21
CA LEU A 8 -7.85 1.63 -0.04
C LEU A 8 -7.75 3.13 0.29
N LEU A 9 -6.68 3.76 -0.16
CA LEU A 9 -6.50 5.21 -0.18
C LEU A 9 -6.74 5.69 -1.61
N CYS A 10 -7.72 6.56 -1.82
CA CYS A 10 -7.94 7.14 -3.15
C CYS A 10 -8.35 8.61 -3.05
N VAL A 11 -7.97 9.37 -4.08
CA VAL A 11 -8.63 10.65 -4.37
C VAL A 11 -9.87 10.31 -5.19
N ASN A 12 -11.04 10.88 -4.84
CA ASN A 12 -12.34 10.60 -5.46
C ASN A 12 -12.24 10.46 -6.99
N SER A 13 -12.14 9.22 -7.46
CA SER A 13 -11.82 8.88 -8.84
C SER A 13 -12.56 7.61 -9.23
N LEU A 14 -12.94 7.52 -10.50
CA LEU A 14 -13.61 6.34 -11.05
C LEU A 14 -12.79 5.05 -10.86
N LEU A 15 -11.46 5.16 -10.88
CA LEU A 15 -10.57 4.03 -10.60
C LEU A 15 -10.68 3.57 -9.15
N GLY A 16 -10.71 4.50 -8.19
CA GLY A 16 -10.91 4.19 -6.77
C GLY A 16 -12.24 3.46 -6.54
N GLU A 17 -13.33 3.98 -7.11
CA GLU A 17 -14.66 3.34 -7.03
C GLU A 17 -14.68 1.95 -7.69
N SER A 18 -14.05 1.81 -8.85
CA SER A 18 -13.97 0.52 -9.56
C SER A 18 -13.19 -0.52 -8.75
N LEU A 19 -12.06 -0.12 -8.15
CA LEU A 19 -11.25 -0.99 -7.29
C LEU A 19 -11.98 -1.31 -5.99
N GLU A 20 -12.69 -0.36 -5.39
CA GLU A 20 -13.53 -0.61 -4.23
C GLU A 20 -14.57 -1.70 -4.50
N GLN A 21 -15.30 -1.60 -5.63
CA GLN A 21 -16.29 -2.60 -6.02
C GLN A 21 -15.65 -3.97 -6.28
N LEU A 22 -14.52 -4.01 -6.98
CA LEU A 22 -13.78 -5.24 -7.25
C LEU A 22 -13.35 -5.91 -5.95
N LEU A 23 -12.69 -5.18 -5.05
CA LEU A 23 -12.17 -5.72 -3.79
C LEU A 23 -13.28 -6.23 -2.86
N LYS A 24 -14.46 -5.59 -2.89
CA LYS A 24 -15.64 -6.04 -2.12
C LYS A 24 -16.22 -7.37 -2.60
N GLN A 25 -15.99 -7.74 -3.85
CA GLN A 25 -16.47 -9.00 -4.43
C GLN A 25 -15.55 -10.20 -4.13
N LEU A 26 -14.33 -9.95 -3.67
CA LEU A 26 -13.36 -10.99 -3.36
C LEU A 26 -13.65 -11.62 -1.99
N GLU A 27 -13.82 -12.94 -1.96
CA GLU A 27 -14.18 -13.67 -0.74
C GLU A 27 -13.06 -13.64 0.31
N ASP A 28 -11.81 -13.59 -0.14
CA ASP A 28 -10.57 -13.61 0.64
C ASP A 28 -10.06 -12.21 1.03
N VAL A 29 -10.78 -11.15 0.68
CA VAL A 29 -10.41 -9.76 1.00
C VAL A 29 -11.44 -9.14 1.95
N GLN A 30 -10.93 -8.35 2.90
CA GLN A 30 -11.73 -7.45 3.73
C GLN A 30 -11.27 -6.03 3.47
N LEU A 31 -12.12 -5.22 2.85
CA LEU A 31 -11.84 -3.80 2.65
C LEU A 31 -12.07 -3.03 3.96
N VAL A 32 -11.04 -2.32 4.44
CA VAL A 32 -11.08 -1.46 5.66
C VAL A 32 -11.07 0.05 5.32
N GLY A 33 -11.28 0.37 4.03
CA GLY A 33 -11.47 1.71 3.46
C GLY A 33 -12.70 1.75 2.54
N PRO A 34 -12.91 2.80 1.73
CA PRO A 34 -11.93 3.76 1.22
C PRO A 34 -11.69 4.98 2.12
N TRP A 35 -10.46 5.48 2.16
CA TRP A 35 -10.09 6.76 2.79
C TRP A 35 -9.55 7.75 1.75
N SER A 36 -9.68 9.04 2.05
CA SER A 36 -8.99 10.12 1.36
C SER A 36 -7.48 10.05 1.59
N LEU A 37 -6.69 10.53 0.62
CA LEU A 37 -5.27 10.81 0.82
C LEU A 37 -5.10 12.13 1.57
N ASP A 38 -5.22 12.07 2.89
CA ASP A 38 -4.94 13.19 3.79
C ASP A 38 -3.81 12.86 4.77
N ALA A 39 -3.35 13.87 5.51
CA ALA A 39 -2.26 13.71 6.46
C ALA A 39 -2.61 12.81 7.67
N ASP A 40 -3.90 12.58 7.93
CA ASP A 40 -4.39 11.84 9.09
C ASP A 40 -4.39 10.31 8.84
N VAL A 41 -4.12 9.86 7.61
CA VAL A 41 -3.98 8.44 7.28
C VAL A 41 -2.98 7.74 8.21
N LEU A 42 -1.84 8.38 8.49
CA LEU A 42 -0.76 7.78 9.28
C LEU A 42 -1.13 7.59 10.75
N SER A 43 -1.97 8.47 11.32
CA SER A 43 -2.41 8.39 12.71
C SER A 43 -3.53 7.37 12.90
N ARG A 44 -4.36 7.16 11.87
CA ARG A 44 -5.48 6.22 11.87
C ARG A 44 -5.09 4.78 11.50
N LEU A 45 -3.97 4.58 10.81
CA LEU A 45 -3.48 3.26 10.39
C LEU A 45 -3.44 2.21 11.53
N PRO A 46 -2.97 2.54 12.75
CA PRO A 46 -2.93 1.59 13.87
C PRO A 46 -4.30 1.14 14.37
N GLU A 47 -5.37 1.90 14.08
CA GLU A 47 -6.73 1.55 14.50
C GLU A 47 -7.34 0.45 13.62
N VAL A 48 -6.96 0.41 12.34
CA VAL A 48 -7.50 -0.53 11.36
C VAL A 48 -6.55 -1.68 11.03
N VAL A 49 -5.26 -1.56 11.36
CA VAL A 49 -4.23 -2.62 11.21
C VAL A 49 -4.38 -3.35 9.87
N PRO A 50 -4.20 -2.64 8.74
CA PRO A 50 -4.34 -3.27 7.44
C PRO A 50 -3.17 -4.20 7.19
N ASP A 51 -3.42 -5.22 6.38
CA ASP A 51 -2.42 -6.15 5.90
C ASP A 51 -1.65 -5.60 4.68
N ILE A 52 -2.27 -4.67 3.96
CA ILE A 52 -1.74 -4.02 2.76
C ILE A 52 -2.48 -2.70 2.54
N VAL A 53 -1.76 -1.70 2.04
CA VAL A 53 -2.34 -0.41 1.65
C VAL A 53 -2.28 -0.26 0.14
N LEU A 54 -3.44 -0.04 -0.47
CA LEU A 54 -3.59 0.28 -1.89
C LEU A 54 -3.75 1.79 -2.03
N VAL A 55 -2.86 2.44 -2.75
CA VAL A 55 -2.88 3.89 -3.01
C VAL A 55 -3.22 4.10 -4.48
N VAL A 56 -4.39 4.64 -4.72
CA VAL A 56 -4.88 4.94 -6.07
C VAL A 56 -4.74 6.43 -6.30
N HIS A 57 -4.03 6.79 -7.37
CA HIS A 57 -3.83 8.17 -7.73
C HIS A 57 -4.15 8.44 -9.20
N GLY A 58 -4.68 9.63 -9.44
CA GLY A 58 -4.93 10.13 -10.79
C GLY A 58 -3.70 10.83 -11.38
N ASN A 59 -3.97 11.86 -12.18
CA ASN A 59 -2.95 12.71 -12.80
C ASN A 59 -2.22 13.64 -11.81
N GLU A 60 -2.73 13.76 -10.58
CA GLU A 60 -2.10 14.58 -9.54
C GLU A 60 -0.86 13.87 -8.97
N GLU A 61 0.26 14.19 -9.61
CA GLU A 61 1.65 14.25 -9.16
C GLU A 61 2.13 13.15 -8.20
N PRO A 62 2.92 12.17 -8.70
CA PRO A 62 3.73 11.26 -7.88
C PRO A 62 4.51 11.95 -6.75
N ASP A 63 4.87 13.22 -6.95
CA ASP A 63 5.57 14.08 -5.99
C ASP A 63 4.77 14.34 -4.70
N ARG A 64 3.43 14.29 -4.75
CA ARG A 64 2.59 14.39 -3.55
C ARG A 64 2.49 13.07 -2.78
N LEU A 65 2.65 11.94 -3.48
CA LEU A 65 2.56 10.60 -2.89
C LEU A 65 3.89 10.13 -2.31
N ALA A 66 5.00 10.57 -2.88
CA ALA A 66 6.32 10.17 -2.43
C ALA A 66 6.54 10.47 -0.93
N PRO A 67 6.21 11.66 -0.39
CA PRO A 67 6.34 11.93 1.04
C PRO A 67 5.49 11.01 1.92
N LEU A 68 4.23 10.75 1.53
CA LEU A 68 3.34 9.87 2.28
C LEU A 68 3.84 8.42 2.26
N THR A 69 4.27 7.95 1.09
CA THR A 69 4.78 6.59 0.89
C THR A 69 6.06 6.37 1.69
N SER A 70 7.01 7.32 1.65
CA SER A 70 8.22 7.28 2.47
C SER A 70 7.90 7.24 3.96
N GLN A 71 7.00 8.12 4.44
CA GLN A 71 6.59 8.13 5.85
C GLN A 71 5.92 6.81 6.27
N MET A 72 5.12 6.20 5.41
CA MET A 72 4.52 4.90 5.68
C MET A 72 5.58 3.78 5.75
N LEU A 73 6.54 3.75 4.82
CA LEU A 73 7.62 2.76 4.82
C LEU A 73 8.52 2.89 6.06
N GLU A 74 8.81 4.11 6.50
CA GLU A 74 9.61 4.37 7.70
C GLU A 74 8.87 3.97 8.98
N ARG A 75 7.57 4.31 9.09
CA ARG A 75 6.78 4.08 10.31
C ARG A 75 6.23 2.66 10.41
N TYR A 76 5.97 2.01 9.26
CA TYR A 76 5.37 0.69 9.15
C TYR A 76 6.18 -0.19 8.18
N PRO A 77 7.42 -0.57 8.53
CA PRO A 77 8.34 -1.24 7.60
C PRO A 77 7.80 -2.58 7.07
N ASN A 78 6.99 -3.28 7.85
CA ASN A 78 6.42 -4.57 7.45
C ASN A 78 5.08 -4.46 6.72
N LEU A 79 4.59 -3.24 6.45
CA LEU A 79 3.33 -3.00 5.77
C LEU A 79 3.57 -2.79 4.27
N PRO A 80 3.14 -3.72 3.40
CA PRO A 80 3.26 -3.53 1.96
C PRO A 80 2.35 -2.40 1.48
N ILE A 81 2.88 -1.59 0.56
CA ILE A 81 2.17 -0.49 -0.09
C ILE A 81 2.14 -0.76 -1.59
N VAL A 82 0.97 -0.65 -2.19
CA VAL A 82 0.77 -0.84 -3.63
C VAL A 82 0.22 0.46 -4.21
N GLN A 83 0.94 1.06 -5.15
CA GLN A 83 0.48 2.24 -5.88
C GLN A 83 -0.04 1.84 -7.25
N ILE A 84 -1.19 2.41 -7.61
CA ILE A 84 -1.83 2.25 -8.92
C ILE A 84 -2.11 3.64 -9.47
N GLY A 85 -1.45 3.95 -10.59
CA GLY A 85 -1.65 5.19 -11.34
C GLY A 85 -2.58 4.99 -12.53
N LEU A 86 -3.34 6.02 -12.89
CA LEU A 86 -4.21 6.00 -14.08
C LEU A 86 -3.44 6.02 -15.42
N GLN A 87 -2.30 6.72 -15.48
CA GLN A 87 -1.56 6.96 -16.73
C GLN A 87 -0.52 5.88 -17.02
N GLU A 88 0.14 5.43 -15.97
CA GLU A 88 1.13 4.38 -16.04
C GLU A 88 0.37 3.08 -15.83
N ASN A 89 0.16 2.28 -16.87
CA ASN A 89 -0.46 0.94 -16.76
C ASN A 89 0.46 -0.04 -16.00
N VAL A 90 0.82 0.33 -14.78
CA VAL A 90 1.81 -0.31 -13.92
C VAL A 90 1.27 -0.33 -12.49
N ILE A 91 1.57 -1.42 -11.81
CA ILE A 91 1.35 -1.54 -10.37
C ILE A 91 2.73 -1.46 -9.73
N ARG A 92 2.94 -0.47 -8.85
CA ARG A 92 4.19 -0.33 -8.11
C ARG A 92 3.99 -0.93 -6.72
N VAL A 93 4.81 -1.92 -6.37
CA VAL A 93 4.74 -2.58 -5.07
C VAL A 93 5.96 -2.20 -4.25
N TYR A 94 5.73 -1.59 -3.10
CA TYR A 94 6.75 -1.27 -2.09
C TYR A 94 6.55 -2.23 -0.93
N ALA A 95 7.47 -3.18 -0.80
CA ALA A 95 7.53 -4.08 0.34
C ALA A 95 8.94 -4.04 0.91
N SER A 96 9.04 -3.91 2.23
CA SER A 96 10.32 -4.03 2.92
C SER A 96 10.36 -5.35 3.68
N ARG A 97 11.57 -5.89 3.84
CA ARG A 97 11.83 -7.03 4.71
C ARG A 97 12.98 -6.67 5.63
N THR A 98 12.83 -6.95 6.92
CA THR A 98 13.94 -6.89 7.87
C THR A 98 14.61 -8.26 7.91
N VAL A 99 15.92 -8.29 7.68
CA VAL A 99 16.74 -9.50 7.79
C VAL A 99 17.80 -9.33 8.88
N PRO A 100 18.28 -10.42 9.49
CA PRO A 100 19.41 -10.35 10.40
C PRO A 100 20.66 -9.77 9.72
N ALA A 101 21.47 -9.01 10.46
CA ALA A 101 22.69 -8.40 9.94
C ALA A 101 23.88 -9.39 9.94
N ARG A 102 23.69 -10.60 9.40
CA ARG A 102 24.78 -11.57 9.22
C ARG A 102 25.24 -11.57 7.77
N SER A 103 26.51 -11.87 7.53
CA SER A 103 27.09 -11.88 6.19
C SER A 103 26.36 -12.83 5.24
N ALA A 104 25.91 -13.98 5.74
CA ALA A 104 25.14 -14.94 4.97
C ALA A 104 23.79 -14.36 4.49
N ASP A 105 23.04 -13.74 5.41
CA ASP A 105 21.74 -13.11 5.10
C ASP A 105 21.91 -11.97 4.07
N LEU A 106 22.97 -11.16 4.17
CA LEU A 106 23.27 -10.11 3.19
C LEU A 106 23.54 -10.69 1.79
N ILE A 107 24.34 -11.76 1.72
CA ILE A 107 24.65 -12.44 0.45
C ILE A 107 23.38 -13.01 -0.17
N ASP A 108 22.51 -13.62 0.64
CA ASP A 108 21.23 -14.17 0.17
C ASP A 108 20.28 -13.07 -0.30
N VAL A 109 20.25 -11.92 0.39
CA VAL A 109 19.49 -10.74 -0.06
C VAL A 109 19.94 -10.28 -1.44
N ILE A 110 21.25 -10.14 -1.66
CA ILE A 110 21.80 -9.71 -2.96
C ILE A 110 21.48 -10.72 -4.06
N ARG A 111 21.51 -12.02 -3.74
CA ARG A 111 21.21 -13.10 -4.70
C ARG A 111 19.73 -13.24 -5.04
N SER A 112 18.83 -12.70 -4.21
CA SER A 112 17.38 -12.80 -4.41
C SER A 112 16.77 -11.57 -5.10
N LEU A 113 17.60 -10.65 -5.59
CA LEU A 113 17.18 -9.51 -6.43
C LEU A 113 16.97 -9.98 -7.87
#